data_AF-A0A661R5K8-F1
#
_entry.id   AF-A0A661R5K8-F1
#
_cell.length_a   1.000
_cell.length_b   1.000
_cell.length_c   1.000
_cell.angle_alpha   90.00
_cell.angle_beta   90.00
_cell.angle_gamma   90.00
#
_symmetry.space_group_name_H-M   'P 1'
#
loop_
_entity.id
_entity.type
_entity.pdbx_description
1 polymer ?
#
loop_
_entity_poly.entity_id
_entity_poly.type
_entity_poly.pdbx_seq_one_letter_code
_entity_poly.pdbx_strand_id
1 'polypeptide(L)'
;MYSFGCQTVELETIYQFSSKSSRLITKPNVMRRQILFDNSLWLYLSNSRVADFFYKPYFQLLLGRSNDLASVQSIEQIDIQPLAELTKLRGTSVPVGNIPLAAPIQALPVSFTNEIPRRSMGTRPFFLLEYDYVQPEALPGKGFLDPQLDHEIYWHDYTE
;
A
#
# COMPACT_ATOMS: atom_id res chain seq x y z
N MET A 1 -6.63 4.00 0.95
CA MET A 1 -6.42 4.36 2.37
C MET A 1 -5.86 3.16 3.10
N TYR A 2 -4.87 3.33 3.96
CA TYR A 2 -4.31 2.29 4.83
C TYR A 2 -4.32 2.76 6.28
N SER A 3 -4.70 1.89 7.21
CA SER A 3 -4.68 2.14 8.65
C SER A 3 -4.19 0.92 9.41
N PHE A 4 -3.68 1.12 10.61
CA PHE A 4 -3.33 0.06 11.56
C PHE A 4 -3.59 0.55 13.00
N GLY A 5 -3.90 -0.37 13.91
CA GLY A 5 -4.26 -0.04 15.30
C GLY A 5 -3.06 0.06 16.23
N CYS A 6 -2.07 -0.82 16.08
CA CYS A 6 -0.84 -0.75 16.84
C CYS A 6 0.36 -1.33 16.09
N GLN A 7 1.55 -1.05 16.61
CA GLN A 7 2.82 -1.51 16.04
C GLN A 7 3.72 -2.10 17.12
N THR A 8 4.48 -3.12 16.74
CA THR A 8 5.56 -3.67 17.56
C THR A 8 6.78 -3.97 16.71
N VAL A 9 7.88 -4.28 17.37
CA VAL A 9 9.11 -4.72 16.73
C VAL A 9 9.57 -6.04 17.31
N GLU A 10 9.73 -7.03 16.43
CA GLU A 10 10.22 -8.37 16.76
C GLU A 10 11.65 -8.58 16.20
N LEU A 11 12.45 -9.36 16.92
CA LEU A 11 13.74 -9.86 16.44
C LEU A 11 13.55 -11.28 15.91
N GLU A 12 13.56 -11.44 14.60
CA GLU A 12 13.47 -12.76 13.96
C GLU A 12 14.87 -13.25 13.57
N THR A 13 15.21 -14.48 13.95
CA THR A 13 16.47 -15.10 13.54
C THR A 13 16.24 -16.06 12.38
N ILE A 14 16.81 -15.74 11.22
CA ILE A 14 16.76 -16.60 10.04
C ILE A 14 18.09 -17.37 9.93
N TYR A 15 18.01 -18.69 9.83
CA TYR A 15 19.16 -19.53 9.55
C TYR A 15 19.32 -19.74 8.05
N GLN A 16 20.36 -19.14 7.47
CA GLN A 16 20.66 -19.26 6.05
C GLN A 16 21.56 -20.47 5.79
N PHE A 17 21.13 -21.34 4.87
CA PHE A 17 21.91 -22.48 4.40
C PHE A 17 22.65 -22.11 3.11
N SER A 18 23.94 -22.42 3.04
CA SER A 18 24.72 -22.27 1.80
C SER A 18 24.69 -23.57 0.99
N SER A 19 24.14 -23.52 -0.23
CA SER A 19 24.15 -24.67 -1.14
C SER A 19 25.54 -25.02 -1.69
N LYS A 20 26.56 -24.18 -1.45
CA LYS A 20 27.92 -24.35 -1.97
C LYS A 20 28.86 -25.12 -1.05
N SER A 21 28.42 -25.51 0.15
CA SER A 21 29.23 -26.27 1.11
C SER A 21 28.75 -27.71 1.22
N SER A 22 29.67 -28.67 1.25
CA SER A 22 29.37 -30.09 1.49
C SER A 22 28.91 -30.38 2.92
N ARG A 23 29.09 -29.43 3.86
CA ARG A 23 28.49 -29.45 5.20
C ARG A 23 27.39 -28.41 5.29
N LEU A 24 26.32 -28.75 6.01
CA LEU A 24 25.26 -27.80 6.40
C LEU A 24 25.84 -26.76 7.36
N ILE A 25 26.46 -25.72 6.82
CA ILE A 25 26.92 -24.56 7.59
C ILE A 25 25.78 -23.54 7.60
N THR A 26 25.20 -23.31 8.77
CA THR A 26 24.16 -22.31 8.98
C THR A 26 24.76 -20.99 9.42
N LYS A 27 24.43 -19.90 8.71
CA LYS A 27 24.73 -18.54 9.17
C LYS A 27 23.46 -17.93 9.77
N PRO A 28 23.43 -17.58 11.08
CA PRO A 28 22.29 -16.86 11.65
C PRO A 28 22.28 -15.42 11.13
N ASN A 29 21.10 -14.93 10.77
CA ASN A 29 20.84 -13.55 10.43
C ASN A 29 19.69 -13.04 11.29
N VAL A 30 19.99 -12.16 12.24
CA VAL A 30 18.98 -11.56 13.13
C VAL A 30 18.44 -10.31 12.46
N MET A 31 17.15 -10.32 12.15
CA MET A 31 16.46 -9.22 11.50
C MET A 31 15.50 -8.55 12.47
N ARG A 32 15.54 -7.22 12.52
CA ARG A 32 14.57 -6.40 13.24
C ARG A 32 13.38 -6.14 12.33
N ARG A 33 12.22 -6.73 12.64
CA ARG A 33 10.99 -6.60 11.85
C ARG A 33 9.95 -5.78 12.59
N GLN A 34 9.42 -4.78 11.91
CA GLN A 34 8.21 -4.09 12.33
C GLN A 34 6.99 -4.92 11.92
N ILE A 35 6.08 -5.09 12.86
CA ILE A 35 4.79 -5.77 12.70
C ILE A 35 3.70 -4.77 13.05
N LEU A 36 2.70 -4.66 12.18
CA LEU A 36 1.53 -3.82 12.35
C LEU A 36 0.33 -4.72 12.62
N PHE A 37 -0.54 -4.34 13.54
CA PHE A 37 -1.75 -5.08 13.90
C PHE A 37 -3.01 -4.27 13.57
N ASP A 38 -4.12 -4.97 13.41
CA ASP A 38 -5.43 -4.40 13.06
C ASP A 38 -5.36 -3.57 11.76
N ASN A 39 -4.65 -4.12 10.77
CA ASN A 39 -4.43 -3.47 9.48
C ASN A 39 -5.71 -3.48 8.64
N SER A 40 -6.02 -2.34 8.04
CA SER A 40 -7.12 -2.21 7.08
C SER A 40 -6.64 -1.45 5.85
N LEU A 41 -7.00 -1.95 4.67
CA LEU A 41 -6.68 -1.34 3.38
C LEU A 41 -7.96 -1.16 2.58
N TRP A 42 -8.23 0.09 2.21
CA TRP A 42 -9.29 0.47 1.29
C TRP A 42 -8.66 0.80 -0.06
N LEU A 43 -9.16 0.12 -1.08
CA LEU A 43 -8.77 0.31 -2.48
C LEU A 43 -9.94 0.93 -3.23
N TYR A 44 -9.70 2.09 -3.86
CA TYR A 44 -10.69 2.71 -4.74
C TYR A 44 -10.34 2.35 -6.18
N LEU A 45 -11.31 1.79 -6.90
CA LEU A 45 -11.13 1.27 -8.25
C LEU A 45 -12.21 1.84 -9.17
N SER A 46 -11.84 2.31 -10.36
CA SER A 46 -12.80 2.76 -11.38
C SER A 46 -13.39 1.61 -12.19
N ASN A 47 -12.75 0.43 -12.17
CA ASN A 47 -13.16 -0.74 -12.96
C ASN A 47 -13.70 -1.85 -12.06
N SER A 48 -15.02 -2.06 -12.11
CA SER A 48 -15.69 -3.10 -11.33
C SER A 48 -15.19 -4.52 -11.61
N ARG A 49 -14.74 -4.81 -12.84
CA ARG A 49 -14.18 -6.14 -13.17
C ARG A 49 -12.91 -6.45 -12.36
N VAL A 50 -12.13 -5.43 -12.02
CA VAL A 50 -10.94 -5.61 -11.19
C VAL A 50 -11.35 -5.92 -9.74
N ALA A 51 -12.38 -5.23 -9.24
CA ALA A 51 -12.95 -5.49 -7.92
C ALA A 51 -13.49 -6.92 -7.82
N ASP A 52 -14.11 -7.45 -8.88
CA ASP A 52 -14.67 -8.81 -8.89
C ASP A 52 -13.63 -9.91 -8.59
N PHE A 53 -12.37 -9.71 -8.97
CA PHE A 53 -11.30 -10.68 -8.68
C PHE A 53 -11.00 -10.81 -7.18
N PHE A 54 -11.38 -9.84 -6.36
CA PHE A 54 -11.23 -9.93 -4.91
C PHE A 54 -12.24 -10.88 -4.26
N TYR A 55 -13.39 -11.16 -4.90
CA TYR A 55 -14.32 -12.19 -4.40
C TYR A 55 -13.75 -13.61 -4.52
N LYS A 56 -12.98 -13.87 -5.58
CA LYS A 56 -12.41 -15.19 -5.88
C LYS A 56 -10.97 -15.02 -6.36
N PRO A 57 -10.05 -14.63 -5.47
CA PRO A 57 -8.68 -14.38 -5.87
C PRO A 57 -8.01 -15.72 -6.21
N TYR A 58 -7.31 -15.78 -7.34
CA TYR A 58 -6.59 -16.99 -7.74
C TYR A 58 -5.42 -17.31 -6.80
N PHE A 59 -4.81 -16.27 -6.22
CA PHE A 59 -3.75 -16.37 -5.22
C PHE A 59 -4.22 -15.85 -3.87
N GLN A 60 -3.62 -16.35 -2.79
CA GLN A 60 -3.86 -15.84 -1.45
C GLN A 60 -3.62 -14.33 -1.39
N LEU A 61 -4.57 -13.59 -0.83
CA LEU A 61 -4.43 -12.16 -0.56
C LEU A 61 -3.52 -11.96 0.66
N LEU A 62 -2.62 -10.98 0.54
CA LEU A 62 -1.59 -10.65 1.52
C LEU A 62 -1.48 -9.12 1.65
N LEU A 63 -1.17 -8.64 2.85
CA LEU A 63 -0.82 -7.24 3.13
C LEU A 63 0.68 -7.13 3.44
N GLY A 64 1.51 -7.27 2.41
CA GLY A 64 2.97 -7.20 2.53
C GLY A 64 3.64 -8.56 2.39
N ARG A 65 4.00 -9.21 3.49
CA ARG A 65 4.78 -10.46 3.46
C ARG A 65 3.88 -11.68 3.32
N SER A 66 4.47 -12.83 3.00
CA SER A 66 3.75 -14.11 2.86
C SER A 66 2.99 -14.56 4.11
N ASN A 67 3.37 -14.03 5.27
CA ASN A 67 2.75 -14.35 6.56
C ASN A 67 1.62 -13.38 6.92
N ASP A 68 1.50 -12.25 6.22
CA ASP A 68 0.54 -11.19 6.51
C ASP A 68 -0.75 -11.46 5.73
N LEU A 69 -1.46 -12.53 6.11
CA LEU A 69 -2.70 -12.96 5.45
C LEU A 69 -3.76 -11.86 5.49
N ALA A 70 -4.46 -11.68 4.36
CA ALA A 70 -5.53 -10.72 4.23
C ALA A 70 -6.83 -11.38 3.78
N SER A 71 -7.94 -10.77 4.15
CA SER A 71 -9.28 -11.15 3.70
C SER A 71 -10.04 -9.91 3.25
N VAL A 72 -11.02 -10.11 2.38
CA VAL A 72 -11.87 -9.03 1.89
C VAL A 72 -13.03 -8.86 2.86
N GLN A 73 -13.16 -7.67 3.44
CA GLN A 73 -14.26 -7.34 4.35
C GLN A 73 -15.54 -6.97 3.58
N SER A 74 -15.43 -6.05 2.61
CA SER A 74 -16.52 -5.69 1.72
C SER A 74 -15.99 -5.21 0.37
N ILE A 75 -16.87 -5.25 -0.63
CA ILE A 75 -16.67 -4.64 -1.95
C ILE A 75 -17.97 -3.91 -2.23
N GLU A 76 -17.87 -2.60 -2.37
CA GLU A 76 -19.03 -1.72 -2.45
C GLU A 76 -18.85 -0.76 -3.62
N GLN A 77 -19.94 -0.56 -4.37
CA GLN A 77 -20.01 0.52 -5.34
C GLN A 77 -20.51 1.76 -4.61
N ILE A 78 -19.73 2.83 -4.67
CA ILE A 78 -20.03 4.10 -4.01
C ILE A 78 -20.07 5.23 -5.02
N ASP A 79 -20.94 6.20 -4.78
CA ASP A 79 -20.94 7.46 -5.49
C ASP A 79 -20.09 8.47 -4.72
N ILE A 80 -19.04 8.97 -5.36
CA ILE A 80 -18.08 9.91 -4.76
C ILE A 80 -18.21 11.29 -5.38
N GLN A 81 -18.06 12.33 -4.57
CA GLN A 81 -18.17 13.72 -5.02
C GLN A 81 -16.81 14.26 -5.43
N PRO A 82 -16.68 14.90 -6.61
CA PRO A 82 -15.42 15.53 -7.01
C PRO A 82 -15.12 16.72 -6.11
N LEU A 83 -13.84 16.88 -5.77
CA LEU A 83 -13.32 18.01 -5.01
C LEU A 83 -12.40 18.85 -5.90
N ALA A 84 -12.51 20.17 -5.77
CA ALA A 84 -11.62 21.12 -6.42
C ALA A 84 -10.27 21.24 -5.69
N GLU A 85 -10.29 21.08 -4.37
CA GLU A 85 -9.14 21.12 -3.48
C GLU A 85 -9.24 20.01 -2.45
N LEU A 86 -8.08 19.47 -2.07
CA LEU A 86 -7.95 18.46 -1.02
C LEU A 86 -7.52 19.18 0.26
N THR A 87 -8.16 18.91 1.39
CA THR A 87 -7.89 19.56 2.68
C THR A 87 -7.55 18.59 3.81
N LYS A 88 -7.82 17.29 3.63
CA LYS A 88 -7.70 16.25 4.67
C LYS A 88 -7.22 14.92 4.12
N LEU A 89 -6.34 14.97 3.11
CA LEU A 89 -5.71 13.80 2.52
C LEU A 89 -4.80 13.12 3.56
N ARG A 90 -4.98 11.81 3.77
CA ARG A 90 -4.22 11.01 4.77
C ARG A 90 -4.20 9.53 4.38
N GLY A 91 -3.37 8.73 5.02
CA GLY A 91 -3.36 7.27 4.89
C GLY A 91 -3.22 6.76 3.45
N THR A 92 -2.54 7.49 2.58
CA THR A 92 -2.47 7.18 1.14
C THR A 92 -1.09 7.50 0.57
N SER A 93 -0.81 6.96 -0.61
CA SER A 93 0.40 7.26 -1.37
C SER A 93 0.10 8.20 -2.53
N VAL A 94 0.91 9.24 -2.71
CA VAL A 94 0.75 10.22 -3.79
C VAL A 94 2.03 10.26 -4.63
N PRO A 95 1.97 10.11 -5.96
CA PRO A 95 3.16 10.26 -6.82
C PRO A 95 3.82 11.64 -6.64
N VAL A 96 5.15 11.67 -6.53
CA VAL A 96 5.88 12.94 -6.46
C VAL A 96 5.82 13.64 -7.82
N GLY A 97 5.58 14.95 -7.79
CA GLY A 97 5.53 15.82 -8.97
C GLY A 97 4.13 16.32 -9.34
N ASN A 98 3.07 15.68 -8.82
CA ASN A 98 1.70 16.04 -9.16
C ASN A 98 1.13 17.14 -8.25
N ILE A 99 1.42 17.08 -6.94
CA ILE A 99 0.99 18.07 -5.95
C ILE A 99 2.14 18.33 -4.95
N PRO A 100 2.28 19.57 -4.44
CA PRO A 100 3.32 19.89 -3.47
C PRO A 100 2.97 19.28 -2.10
N LEU A 101 3.73 18.29 -1.65
CA LEU A 101 3.52 17.64 -0.36
C LEU A 101 4.82 17.63 0.45
N ALA A 102 4.70 17.88 1.75
CA ALA A 102 5.77 17.73 2.73
C ALA A 102 5.56 16.42 3.52
N ALA A 103 6.00 15.31 2.93
CA ALA A 103 5.83 13.97 3.50
C ALA A 103 7.05 13.07 3.16
N PRO A 104 7.26 11.96 3.89
CA PRO A 104 8.31 11.00 3.55
C PRO A 104 8.19 10.51 2.11
N ILE A 105 9.31 10.52 1.38
CA ILE A 105 9.39 10.04 0.00
C ILE A 105 9.97 8.64 -0.03
N GLN A 106 9.28 7.72 -0.70
CA GLN A 106 9.74 6.36 -0.93
C GLN A 106 9.67 6.01 -2.42
N ALA A 107 10.73 5.41 -2.95
CA ALA A 107 10.72 4.84 -4.29
C ALA A 107 10.00 3.48 -4.26
N LEU A 108 8.90 3.36 -5.02
CA LEU A 108 8.07 2.15 -5.07
C LEU A 108 7.94 1.61 -6.50
N PRO A 109 7.88 0.28 -6.68
CA PRO A 109 7.48 -0.34 -7.94
C PRO A 109 6.11 0.15 -8.40
N VAL A 110 5.96 0.47 -9.69
CA VAL A 110 4.67 0.89 -10.26
C VAL A 110 3.84 -0.32 -10.67
N SER A 111 4.48 -1.36 -11.18
CA SER A 111 3.82 -2.60 -11.57
C SER A 111 4.81 -3.77 -11.55
N PHE A 112 4.31 -4.99 -11.74
CA PHE A 112 5.13 -6.20 -11.77
C PHE A 112 4.78 -7.06 -12.99
N THR A 113 5.76 -7.82 -13.46
CA THR A 113 5.54 -8.83 -14.50
C THR A 113 4.61 -9.94 -14.00
N ASN A 114 3.93 -10.63 -14.92
CA ASN A 114 2.97 -11.69 -14.57
C ASN A 114 3.64 -13.08 -14.45
N GLU A 115 4.92 -13.22 -14.81
CA GLU A 115 5.67 -14.47 -14.69
C GLU A 115 6.29 -14.64 -13.30
N ILE A 116 6.55 -15.89 -12.91
CA ILE A 116 7.26 -16.22 -11.66
C ILE A 116 8.73 -16.52 -12.03
N PRO A 117 9.72 -15.84 -11.41
CA PRO A 117 9.61 -14.81 -10.38
C PRO A 117 9.19 -13.45 -10.95
N ARG A 118 8.27 -12.77 -10.24
CA ARG A 118 7.79 -11.43 -10.62
C ARG A 118 8.92 -10.42 -10.58
N ARG A 119 8.98 -9.54 -11.58
CA ARG A 119 9.99 -8.47 -11.67
C ARG A 119 9.29 -7.11 -11.64
N SER A 120 9.90 -6.14 -10.97
CA SER A 120 9.41 -4.76 -10.98
C SER A 120 9.47 -4.20 -12.40
N MET A 121 8.35 -3.63 -12.87
CA MET A 121 8.22 -2.91 -14.13
C MET A 121 8.11 -1.41 -13.81
N GLY A 122 9.27 -0.78 -13.68
CA GLY A 122 9.38 0.65 -13.35
C GLY A 122 9.29 0.95 -11.86
N THR A 123 9.94 2.03 -11.46
CA THR A 123 9.97 2.54 -10.09
C THR A 123 9.72 4.03 -10.14
N ARG A 124 8.87 4.54 -9.26
CA ARG A 124 8.59 5.99 -9.14
C ARG A 124 8.65 6.42 -7.67
N PRO A 125 9.00 7.68 -7.40
CA PRO A 125 8.91 8.25 -6.05
C PRO A 125 7.45 8.55 -5.68
N PHE A 126 7.07 8.21 -4.45
CA PHE A 126 5.77 8.51 -3.86
C PHE A 126 5.96 9.18 -2.50
N PHE A 127 5.13 10.19 -2.21
CA PHE A 127 4.87 10.64 -0.86
C PHE A 127 4.01 9.60 -0.13
N LEU A 128 4.39 9.24 1.08
CA LEU A 128 3.62 8.35 1.95
C LEU A 128 2.99 9.16 3.07
N LEU A 129 1.66 9.21 3.09
CA LEU A 129 0.88 9.86 4.13
C LEU A 129 0.42 8.82 5.15
N GLU A 130 0.77 9.03 6.40
CA GLU A 130 0.30 8.21 7.52
C GLU A 130 -1.21 8.39 7.73
N TYR A 131 -1.86 7.43 8.40
CA TYR A 131 -3.31 7.44 8.59
C TYR A 131 -3.79 8.63 9.42
N ASP A 132 -2.98 9.04 10.39
CA ASP A 132 -3.19 10.19 11.28
C ASP A 132 -2.49 11.47 10.80
N TYR A 133 -1.99 11.47 9.55
CA TYR A 133 -1.42 12.66 8.93
C TYR A 133 -2.46 13.80 8.91
N VAL A 134 -2.07 14.95 9.47
CA VAL A 134 -2.85 16.17 9.43
C VAL A 134 -2.29 17.06 8.34
N GLN A 135 -3.07 17.26 7.29
CA GLN A 135 -2.70 18.11 6.16
C GLN A 135 -2.69 19.59 6.61
N PRO A 136 -1.57 20.31 6.46
CA PRO A 136 -1.44 21.66 7.00
C PRO A 136 -2.13 22.73 6.14
N GLU A 137 -2.18 22.53 4.82
CA GLU A 137 -2.68 23.50 3.84
C GLU A 137 -3.52 22.79 2.78
N ALA A 138 -4.50 23.48 2.20
CA ALA A 138 -5.27 22.95 1.08
C ALA A 138 -4.35 22.70 -0.13
N LEU A 139 -4.51 21.54 -0.75
CA LEU A 139 -3.73 21.11 -1.90
C LEU A 139 -4.56 21.28 -3.18
N PRO A 140 -4.01 21.93 -4.21
CA PRO A 140 -4.67 21.98 -5.51
C PRO A 140 -4.63 20.58 -6.13
N GLY A 141 -5.77 20.05 -6.55
CA GLY A 141 -5.79 18.74 -7.21
C GLY A 141 -7.18 18.17 -7.42
N LYS A 142 -7.32 17.33 -8.45
CA LYS A 142 -8.55 16.54 -8.68
C LYS A 142 -8.59 15.42 -7.65
N GLY A 143 -9.53 15.54 -6.72
CA GLY A 143 -9.78 14.54 -5.70
C GLY A 143 -11.24 14.18 -5.60
N PHE A 144 -11.54 13.28 -4.67
CA PHE A 144 -12.90 12.90 -4.35
C PHE A 144 -13.10 12.82 -2.84
N LEU A 145 -14.35 12.96 -2.39
CA LEU A 145 -14.73 12.68 -1.01
C LEU A 145 -15.49 11.35 -0.95
N ASP A 146 -15.02 10.44 -0.09
CA ASP A 146 -15.84 9.34 0.43
C ASP A 146 -16.65 9.85 1.63
N PRO A 147 -17.99 10.00 1.50
CA PRO A 147 -18.83 10.53 2.56
C PRO A 147 -19.04 9.53 3.71
N GLN A 148 -18.85 8.23 3.48
CA GLN A 148 -19.05 7.21 4.52
C GLN A 148 -17.89 7.19 5.50
N LEU A 149 -16.67 7.40 4.99
CA LEU A 149 -15.43 7.37 5.79
C LEU A 149 -14.91 8.76 6.17
N ASP A 150 -15.58 9.82 5.71
CA ASP A 150 -15.11 11.21 5.78
C ASP A 150 -13.64 11.34 5.34
N HIS A 151 -13.35 10.76 4.18
CA HIS A 151 -11.98 10.59 3.69
C HIS A 151 -11.84 11.15 2.29
N GLU A 152 -10.80 11.95 2.09
CA GLU A 152 -10.46 12.47 0.78
C GLU A 152 -9.55 11.51 0.03
N ILE A 153 -9.84 11.33 -1.25
CA ILE A 153 -9.16 10.41 -2.15
C ILE A 153 -8.41 11.23 -3.18
N TYR A 154 -7.09 11.07 -3.19
CA TYR A 154 -6.29 11.49 -4.33
C TYR A 154 -6.43 10.46 -5.44
N TRP A 155 -6.97 10.88 -6.60
CA TRP A 155 -7.13 9.99 -7.74
C TRP A 155 -5.93 10.09 -8.67
N HIS A 156 -5.16 8.99 -8.75
CA HIS A 156 -4.04 8.94 -9.68
C HIS A 156 -4.50 8.38 -11.03
N ASP A 157 -4.40 9.21 -12.06
CA ASP A 157 -4.51 8.75 -13.44
C ASP A 157 -3.11 8.46 -14.01
N TYR A 158 -2.92 7.24 -14.54
CA TYR A 158 -1.70 6.81 -15.23
C TYR A 158 -1.84 6.90 -16.76
N THR A 159 -2.95 7.43 -17.27
CA THR A 159 -3.20 7.54 -18.72
C THR A 159 -2.60 8.79 -19.38
N GLU A 160 -1.93 9.65 -18.61
CA GLU A 160 -1.09 10.76 -19.09
C GLU A 160 0.41 10.38 -19.16
#